data_AF-A0A656A0L1-F1
#
_entry.id   AF-A0A656A0L1-F1
#
_cell.length_a   1.000
_cell.length_b   1.000
_cell.length_c   1.000
_cell.angle_alpha   90.00
_cell.angle_beta   90.00
_cell.angle_gamma   90.00
#
_symmetry.space_group_name_H-M   'P 1'
#
loop_
_entity.id
_entity.type
_entity.pdbx_description
1 polymer ?
#
loop_
_entity_poly.entity_id
_entity_poly.type
_entity_poly.pdbx_seq_one_letter_code
_entity_poly.pdbx_strand_id
1 'polypeptide(L)'
;MNLLGYEAVDNLDISSAGGAQRAVSVIDTALKYVDGHRSELGAMQNRFQHAISNLDNVHETLAASNSRIKDADYAKETTQMIKQQILQQVSTSVLAQAKRQPKFVLFLLRN
;
A
#
# COMPACT_ATOMS: atom_id res chain seq x y z
N MET A 1 -22.31 32.39 25.77
CA MET A 1 -21.57 33.66 25.89
C MET A 1 -22.36 34.73 25.16
N ASN A 2 -23.03 35.62 25.88
CA ASN A 2 -23.63 36.82 25.32
C ASN A 2 -22.51 37.88 25.21
N LEU A 3 -21.86 37.98 24.05
CA LEU A 3 -20.92 39.07 23.78
C LEU A 3 -21.75 40.28 23.34
N LEU A 4 -21.81 41.28 24.21
CA LEU A 4 -22.40 42.60 24.00
C LEU A 4 -21.87 43.21 22.68
N GLY A 5 -22.62 43.03 21.58
CA GLY A 5 -22.26 43.56 20.27
C GLY A 5 -22.62 42.70 19.06
N TYR A 6 -22.99 41.42 19.25
CA TYR A 6 -23.33 40.52 18.13
C TYR A 6 -24.75 39.96 18.30
N GLU A 7 -25.66 40.32 17.39
CA GLU A 7 -26.98 39.68 17.30
C GLU A 7 -26.84 38.28 16.69
N ALA A 8 -27.49 37.29 17.32
CA ALA A 8 -27.60 35.96 16.72
C ALA A 8 -28.51 36.02 15.49
N VAL A 9 -28.23 35.19 14.47
CA VAL A 9 -29.02 35.12 13.23
C VAL A 9 -30.50 34.86 13.52
N ASP A 10 -30.80 34.07 14.56
CA ASP A 10 -32.15 33.73 14.99
C ASP A 10 -32.94 34.92 15.58
N ASN A 11 -32.23 35.97 16.00
CA ASN A 11 -32.81 37.13 16.69
C ASN A 11 -32.89 38.38 15.79
N LEU A 12 -32.70 38.20 14.47
CA LEU A 12 -32.71 39.30 13.50
C LEU A 12 -34.14 39.75 13.19
N ASP A 13 -34.41 41.05 13.39
CA ASP A 13 -35.66 41.69 12.99
C ASP A 13 -35.49 42.49 11.70
N ILE A 14 -36.25 42.12 10.66
CA ILE A 14 -36.24 42.75 9.33
C ILE A 14 -37.44 43.67 9.09
N SER A 15 -38.29 43.90 10.10
CA SER A 15 -39.52 44.70 9.99
C SER A 15 -39.27 46.19 9.70
N SER A 16 -38.05 46.68 9.97
CA SER A 16 -37.62 48.05 9.68
C SER A 16 -36.45 48.08 8.71
N ALA A 17 -36.32 49.16 7.94
CA ALA A 17 -35.19 49.34 7.02
C ALA A 17 -33.82 49.26 7.73
N GLY A 18 -33.72 49.84 8.94
CA GLY A 18 -32.50 49.76 9.76
C GLY A 18 -32.22 48.35 10.29
N GLY A 19 -33.25 47.59 10.66
CA GLY A 19 -33.13 46.19 11.07
C GLY A 19 -32.68 45.29 9.91
N ALA A 20 -33.28 45.47 8.73
CA ALA A 20 -32.88 44.75 7.51
C ALA A 20 -31.41 45.01 7.15
N GLN A 21 -30.93 46.27 7.24
CA GLN A 21 -29.52 46.59 6.95
C GLN A 21 -28.55 45.90 7.93
N ARG A 22 -28.91 45.83 9.22
CA ARG A 22 -28.11 45.11 10.22
C ARG A 22 -28.14 43.60 9.98
N ALA A 23 -29.30 43.04 9.65
CA ALA A 23 -29.46 41.62 9.34
C ALA A 23 -28.53 41.17 8.20
N VAL A 24 -28.41 41.98 7.14
CA VAL A 24 -27.45 41.70 6.04
C VAL A 24 -26.02 41.60 6.55
N SER A 25 -25.58 42.52 7.41
CA SER A 25 -24.20 42.51 7.95
C SER A 25 -23.94 41.29 8.85
N VAL A 26 -24.93 40.90 9.66
CA VAL A 26 -24.82 39.73 10.54
C VAL A 26 -24.74 38.44 9.71
N ILE A 27 -25.62 38.32 8.70
CA ILE A 27 -25.64 37.16 7.80
C ILE A 27 -24.32 37.07 7.00
N ASP A 28 -23.80 38.18 6.47
CA ASP A 28 -22.51 38.18 5.75
C ASP A 28 -21.36 37.68 6.64
N THR A 29 -21.34 38.09 7.91
CA THR A 29 -20.34 37.62 8.88
C THR A 29 -20.50 36.13 9.17
N ALA A 30 -21.73 35.65 9.36
CA ALA A 30 -22.02 34.24 9.60
C ALA A 30 -21.66 33.37 8.38
N LEU A 31 -21.94 33.86 7.16
CA LEU A 31 -21.56 33.18 5.92
C LEU A 31 -20.03 33.10 5.78
N LYS A 32 -19.31 34.20 6.02
CA LYS A 32 -17.83 34.21 6.02
C LYS A 32 -17.25 33.20 7.01
N TYR A 33 -17.85 33.08 8.20
CA TYR A 33 -17.43 32.09 9.18
C TYR A 33 -17.63 30.66 8.67
N VAL A 34 -18.81 30.35 8.14
CA VAL A 34 -19.12 29.02 7.57
C VAL A 34 -18.22 28.71 6.37
N ASP A 35 -18.03 29.66 5.46
CA ASP A 35 -17.17 29.49 4.29
C ASP A 35 -15.70 29.31 4.67
N GLY A 36 -15.24 29.98 5.73
CA GLY A 36 -13.92 29.74 6.32
C GLY A 36 -13.74 28.29 6.76
N HIS A 37 -14.72 27.74 7.50
CA HIS A 37 -14.68 26.34 7.94
C HIS A 37 -14.79 25.36 6.76
N ARG A 38 -15.63 25.66 5.76
CA ARG A 38 -15.75 24.85 4.54
C ARG A 38 -14.44 24.83 3.75
N SER A 39 -13.75 25.97 3.68
CA SER A 39 -12.44 26.08 3.04
C SER A 39 -11.39 25.22 3.75
N GLU A 40 -11.35 25.26 5.09
CA GLU A 40 -10.46 24.42 5.89
C GLU A 40 -10.75 22.92 5.66
N LEU A 41 -12.03 22.52 5.67
CA LEU A 41 -12.43 21.15 5.37
C LEU A 41 -12.02 20.73 3.95
N GLY A 42 -12.17 21.60 2.95
CA GLY A 42 -11.71 21.36 1.59
C GLY A 42 -10.19 21.19 1.51
N ALA A 43 -9.42 21.99 2.25
CA ALA A 43 -7.97 21.83 2.35
C ALA A 43 -7.58 20.49 3.01
N MET A 44 -8.27 20.08 4.07
CA MET A 44 -8.05 18.78 4.71
C MET A 44 -8.41 17.62 3.78
N GLN A 45 -9.50 17.72 3.01
CA GLN A 45 -9.85 16.73 1.98
C GLN A 45 -8.76 16.60 0.92
N ASN A 46 -8.22 17.71 0.42
CA ASN A 46 -7.10 17.67 -0.52
C ASN A 46 -5.86 16.97 0.08
N ARG A 47 -5.52 17.28 1.35
CA ARG A 47 -4.43 16.60 2.05
C ARG A 47 -4.68 15.10 2.20
N PHE A 48 -5.90 14.68 2.52
CA PHE A 48 -6.24 13.26 2.59
C PHE A 48 -6.14 12.59 1.23
N GLN A 49 -6.62 13.22 0.17
CA GLN A 49 -6.52 12.67 -1.19
C GLN A 49 -5.05 12.50 -1.60
N HIS A 50 -4.19 13.48 -1.34
CA HIS A 50 -2.76 13.36 -1.59
C HIS A 50 -2.09 12.26 -0.76
N ALA A 51 -2.44 12.15 0.53
CA ALA A 51 -1.92 11.11 1.41
C ALA A 51 -2.32 9.71 0.93
N ILE A 52 -3.60 9.53 0.54
CA ILE A 52 -4.12 8.27 0.00
C ILE A 52 -3.37 7.90 -1.28
N SER A 53 -3.31 8.82 -2.26
CA SER A 53 -2.62 8.54 -3.53
C SER A 53 -1.12 8.25 -3.34
N ASN A 54 -0.46 8.88 -2.37
CA ASN A 54 0.92 8.54 -2.03
C ASN A 54 1.03 7.14 -1.41
N LEU A 55 0.12 6.79 -0.48
CA LEU A 55 0.09 5.48 0.15
C LEU A 55 -0.21 4.36 -0.86
N ASP A 56 -1.12 4.57 -1.81
CA ASP A 56 -1.44 3.61 -2.86
C ASP A 56 -0.21 3.32 -3.75
N ASN A 57 0.52 4.37 -4.16
CA ASN A 57 1.76 4.23 -4.92
C ASN A 57 2.85 3.46 -4.14
N VAL A 58 3.00 3.76 -2.85
CA VAL A 58 3.94 3.05 -1.97
C VAL A 58 3.52 1.59 -1.81
N HIS A 59 2.22 1.33 -1.65
CA HIS A 59 1.69 -0.02 -1.52
C HIS A 59 1.94 -0.84 -2.79
N GLU A 60 1.68 -0.30 -3.98
CA GLU A 60 1.96 -0.97 -5.25
C GLU A 60 3.46 -1.28 -5.42
N THR A 61 4.31 -0.30 -5.12
CA THR A 61 5.77 -0.46 -5.19
C THR A 61 6.27 -1.52 -4.22
N LEU A 62 5.74 -1.52 -2.99
CA LEU A 62 6.09 -2.51 -1.96
C LEU A 62 5.60 -3.90 -2.33
N ALA A 63 4.37 -4.03 -2.84
CA ALA A 63 3.80 -5.30 -3.29
C ALA A 63 4.62 -5.90 -4.45
N ALA A 64 4.97 -5.07 -5.45
CA ALA A 64 5.83 -5.49 -6.56
C ALA A 64 7.24 -5.89 -6.09
N SER A 65 7.81 -5.16 -5.14
CA SER A 65 9.11 -5.51 -4.53
C SER A 65 9.05 -6.85 -3.79
N ASN A 66 8.00 -7.07 -2.99
CA ASN A 66 7.79 -8.31 -2.25
C ASN A 66 7.57 -9.49 -3.19
N SER A 67 6.80 -9.33 -4.26
CA SER A 67 6.64 -10.35 -5.31
C SER A 67 7.99 -10.74 -5.89
N ARG A 68 8.83 -9.76 -6.29
CA ARG A 68 10.17 -10.04 -6.83
C ARG A 68 11.07 -10.79 -5.85
N ILE A 69 11.03 -10.45 -4.56
CA ILE A 69 11.80 -11.16 -3.53
C ILE A 69 11.31 -12.61 -3.42
N LYS A 70 9.99 -12.81 -3.29
CA LYS A 70 9.40 -14.15 -3.21
C LYS A 70 9.68 -15.00 -4.44
N ASP A 71 9.55 -14.43 -5.63
CA ASP A 71 9.80 -15.12 -6.90
C ASP A 71 11.28 -15.52 -7.04
N ALA A 72 12.20 -14.64 -6.64
CA ALA A 72 13.63 -14.92 -6.63
C ALA A 72 14.00 -16.02 -5.62
N ASP A 73 13.44 -15.96 -4.41
CA ASP A 73 13.66 -16.98 -3.37
C ASP A 73 13.07 -18.33 -3.78
N TYR A 74 11.87 -18.34 -4.37
CA TYR A 74 11.25 -19.55 -4.89
C TYR A 74 12.06 -20.17 -6.03
N ALA A 75 12.57 -19.35 -6.96
CA ALA A 75 13.45 -19.82 -8.03
C ALA A 75 14.75 -20.43 -7.48
N LYS A 76 15.34 -19.82 -6.44
CA LYS A 76 16.55 -20.33 -5.78
C LYS A 76 16.29 -21.65 -5.05
N GLU A 77 15.22 -21.74 -4.27
CA GLU A 77 14.84 -22.96 -3.56
C GLU A 77 14.50 -24.10 -4.52
N THR A 78 13.73 -23.81 -5.57
CA THR A 78 13.39 -24.77 -6.62
C THR A 78 14.65 -25.29 -7.33
N THR A 79 15.60 -24.40 -7.67
CA THR A 79 16.86 -24.81 -8.28
C THR A 79 17.67 -25.70 -7.35
N GLN A 80 17.71 -25.39 -6.06
CA GLN A 80 18.41 -26.20 -5.06
C GLN A 80 17.74 -27.57 -4.90
N MET A 81 16.40 -27.63 -4.85
CA MET A 81 15.62 -28.86 -4.83
C MET A 81 15.90 -29.72 -6.06
N ILE A 82 15.83 -29.14 -7.27
CA ILE A 82 16.13 -29.85 -8.53
C ILE A 82 17.57 -30.36 -8.53
N LYS A 83 18.55 -29.54 -8.11
CA LYS A 83 19.95 -29.95 -7.99
C LYS A 83 20.10 -31.15 -7.06
N GLN A 84 19.43 -31.16 -5.92
CA GLN A 84 19.43 -32.29 -4.99
C GLN A 84 18.80 -33.54 -5.61
N GLN A 85 17.66 -33.41 -6.30
CA GLN A 85 17.02 -34.53 -7.00
C GLN A 85 17.91 -35.13 -8.10
N ILE A 86 18.54 -34.27 -8.92
CA ILE A 86 19.50 -34.69 -9.95
C ILE A 86 20.69 -35.40 -9.29
N LEU A 87 21.26 -34.84 -8.22
CA LEU A 87 22.37 -35.48 -7.50
C LEU A 87 21.97 -36.87 -7.00
N GLN A 88 20.77 -37.04 -6.43
CA GLN A 88 20.30 -38.36 -5.98
C GLN A 88 20.15 -39.35 -7.15
N GLN A 89 19.59 -38.91 -8.28
CA GLN A 89 19.45 -39.75 -9.48
C GLN A 89 20.80 -40.10 -10.12
N VAL A 90 21.75 -39.16 -10.13
CA VAL A 90 23.12 -39.39 -10.60
C VAL A 90 23.86 -40.30 -9.62
N SER A 91 23.76 -40.10 -8.31
CA SER A 91 24.40 -40.97 -7.31
C SER A 91 23.96 -42.42 -7.44
N THR A 92 22.67 -42.68 -7.67
CA THR A 92 22.16 -44.05 -7.90
C THR A 92 22.65 -44.64 -9.23
N SER A 93 22.64 -43.85 -10.31
CA SER A 93 23.13 -44.27 -11.63
C SER A 93 24.65 -44.50 -11.68
N VAL A 94 25.43 -43.58 -11.11
CA VAL A 94 26.89 -43.68 -10.97
C VAL A 94 27.27 -44.84 -10.06
N LEU A 95 26.57 -45.06 -8.95
CA LEU A 95 26.78 -46.23 -8.11
C LEU A 95 26.48 -47.53 -8.89
N ALA A 96 25.43 -47.56 -9.71
CA ALA A 96 25.11 -48.69 -10.58
C ALA A 96 26.13 -48.89 -11.73
N GLN A 97 26.75 -47.81 -12.24
CA GLN A 97 27.84 -47.85 -13.22
C GLN A 97 29.13 -48.37 -12.57
N ALA A 98 29.49 -47.84 -11.39
CA ALA A 98 30.67 -48.22 -10.62
C ALA A 98 30.61 -49.69 -10.18
N LYS A 99 29.43 -50.20 -9.79
CA LYS A 99 29.24 -51.63 -9.48
C LYS A 99 29.41 -52.58 -10.69
N ARG A 100 29.32 -52.05 -11.92
CA ARG A 100 29.49 -52.85 -13.16
C ARG A 100 30.95 -52.92 -13.63
N GLN A 101 31.78 -51.91 -13.35
CA GLN A 101 33.21 -51.90 -13.69
C GLN A 101 34.04 -53.08 -13.14
N PRO A 102 33.93 -53.49 -11.86
CA PRO A 102 34.77 -54.58 -11.34
C PRO A 102 34.45 -55.96 -11.94
N LYS A 103 33.28 -56.15 -12.57
CA LYS A 103 32.95 -57.43 -13.24
C LYS A 103 33.72 -57.65 -14.54
N PHE A 104 34.17 -56.58 -15.20
CA PHE A 104 35.04 -56.70 -16.39
C PHE A 104 36.46 -57.11 -16.02
N VAL A 105 36.98 -56.65 -14.88
CA VAL A 105 38.33 -57.02 -14.41
C VAL A 105 38.40 -58.49 -13.99
N LEU A 106 37.32 -59.03 -13.40
CA LEU A 106 37.21 -60.47 -13.12
C LEU A 106 37.17 -61.34 -14.39
N PHE A 107 36.71 -60.78 -15.53
CA PHE A 107 36.77 -61.48 -16.82
C PHE A 107 38.18 -61.46 -17.42
N LEU A 108 38.97 -60.42 -17.13
CA LEU A 108 40.38 -60.29 -17.54
C LEU A 108 41.36 -61.08 -16.66
N LEU A 109 40.99 -61.41 -15.42
CA LEU A 109 41.80 -62.27 -14.53
C LEU A 109 41.48 -63.77 -14.69
N ARG A 110 40.53 -64.14 -15.55
CA ARG A 110 40.14 -65.53 -15.83
C ARG A 110 40.52 -66.00 -17.25
N ASN A 111 41.23 -65.16 -18.00
CA ASN A 111 41.96 -65.51 -19.23
C ASN A 111 43.45 -65.27 -18.98
#